data_AF-A0A2P5P9A8-F1
#
_entry.id   AF-A0A2P5P9A8-F1
#
_cell.length_a   1.000
_cell.length_b   1.000
_cell.length_c   1.000
_cell.angle_alpha   90.00
_cell.angle_beta   90.00
_cell.angle_gamma   90.00
#
_symmetry.space_group_name_H-M   'P 1'
#
loop_
_entity.id
_entity.type
_entity.pdbx_description
1 polymer ?
#
loop_
_entity_poly.entity_id
_entity_poly.type
_entity_poly.pdbx_seq_one_letter_code
_entity_poly.pdbx_strand_id
1 'polypeptide(L)'
;MTIILAVKPPFELKRLYSREEISEVVRRLSAQISRDFAGKDPLVVGVLKGSVIFLSDLVRELSIPTEIDFIGTSSYGNGTTSTGQIKITAEPTARLAGRHILIIEDIVDTGLCIEAIMKYFSKHKPASISICALMDKPARHQVRVKIAYSGFTIPDKFVVGYGLDFSQHYRHLPEIFTMEEAPDAGQLASDD
;
A
#
# COMPACT_ATOMS: atom_id res chain seq x y z
N MET A 1 34.59 -15.80 -21.14
CA MET A 1 34.54 -15.04 -19.88
C MET A 1 33.97 -13.67 -20.21
N THR A 2 32.65 -13.59 -20.35
CA THR A 2 31.96 -12.37 -20.79
C THR A 2 31.72 -11.53 -19.55
N ILE A 3 32.46 -10.43 -19.42
CA ILE A 3 32.20 -9.40 -18.43
C ILE A 3 30.90 -8.73 -18.86
N ILE A 4 29.78 -9.12 -18.25
CA ILE A 4 28.56 -8.32 -18.29
C ILE A 4 28.89 -7.07 -17.49
N LEU A 5 29.16 -5.97 -18.20
CA LEU A 5 29.14 -4.64 -17.63
C LEU A 5 27.74 -4.46 -17.04
N ALA A 6 27.62 -4.49 -15.71
CA ALA A 6 26.39 -4.13 -15.03
C ALA A 6 26.08 -2.68 -15.43
N VAL A 7 25.10 -2.52 -16.33
CA VAL A 7 24.54 -1.22 -16.68
C VAL A 7 24.01 -0.67 -15.36
N LYS A 8 24.61 0.43 -14.89
CA LYS A 8 24.14 1.15 -13.72
C LYS A 8 22.68 1.55 -14.04
N PRO A 9 21.68 1.16 -13.23
CA PRO A 9 20.30 1.51 -13.52
C PRO A 9 20.19 3.04 -13.69
N PRO A 10 19.36 3.54 -14.62
CA PRO A 10 19.35 4.95 -15.03
C PRO A 10 18.84 5.91 -13.95
N PHE A 11 18.52 5.41 -12.75
CA PHE A 11 17.90 6.16 -11.68
C PHE A 11 18.73 6.07 -10.39
N GLU A 12 18.82 7.21 -9.70
CA GLU A 12 19.43 7.30 -8.37
C GLU A 12 18.36 7.15 -7.29
N LEU A 13 18.61 6.25 -6.33
CA LEU A 13 17.76 6.10 -5.16
C LEU A 13 18.19 7.08 -4.08
N LYS A 14 17.30 8.02 -3.75
CA LYS A 14 17.50 8.95 -2.65
C LYS A 14 16.60 8.57 -1.49
N ARG A 15 17.20 8.30 -0.33
CA ARG A 15 16.44 7.92 0.87
C ARG A 15 15.46 9.03 1.22
N LEU A 16 14.20 8.64 1.37
CA LEU A 16 13.11 9.52 1.79
C LEU A 16 12.79 9.31 3.27
N TYR A 17 12.68 8.06 3.70
CA TYR A 17 12.41 7.70 5.10
C TYR A 17 13.30 6.54 5.53
N SER A 18 13.96 6.70 6.68
CA SER A 18 14.74 5.64 7.31
C SER A 18 13.83 4.59 7.97
N ARG A 19 14.42 3.47 8.36
CA ARG A 19 13.74 2.40 9.09
C ARG A 19 13.14 2.92 10.41
N GLU A 20 13.86 3.80 11.10
CA GLU A 20 13.44 4.38 12.38
C GLU A 20 12.21 5.27 12.20
N GLU A 21 12.22 6.14 11.19
CA GLU A 21 11.08 7.01 10.86
C GLU A 21 9.83 6.18 10.51
N ILE A 22 10.01 5.10 9.73
CA ILE A 22 8.92 4.17 9.40
C ILE A 22 8.40 3.48 10.67
N SER A 23 9.29 2.97 11.53
CA SER A 23 8.92 2.31 12.77
C SER A 23 8.14 3.22 13.73
N GLU A 24 8.51 4.50 13.81
CA GLU A 24 7.78 5.52 14.59
C GLU A 24 6.37 5.75 14.04
N VAL A 25 6.21 5.80 12.72
CA VAL A 25 4.90 5.90 12.08
C VAL A 25 4.06 4.67 12.38
N VAL A 26 4.63 3.46 12.24
CA VAL A 26 3.91 2.21 12.55
C VAL A 26 3.41 2.21 14.00
N ARG A 27 4.27 2.55 14.98
CA ARG A 27 3.87 2.64 16.39
C ARG A 27 2.78 3.68 16.65
N ARG A 28 2.86 4.84 15.99
CA ARG A 28 1.84 5.89 16.10
C ARG A 28 0.49 5.41 15.58
N LEU A 29 0.48 4.79 14.40
CA LEU A 29 -0.74 4.29 13.76
C LEU A 29 -1.33 3.11 14.54
N SER A 30 -0.52 2.16 14.96
CA SER A 30 -0.97 1.01 15.75
C SER A 30 -1.62 1.44 17.07
N ALA A 31 -1.06 2.44 17.74
CA ALA A 31 -1.65 2.99 18.97
C ALA A 31 -2.99 3.69 18.73
N GLN A 32 -3.15 4.41 17.61
CA GLN A 32 -4.42 5.01 17.22
C GLN A 32 -5.47 3.93 16.94
N ILE A 33 -5.13 2.97 16.08
CA ILE A 33 -6.00 1.86 15.70
C ILE A 33 -6.41 1.03 16.92
N SER A 34 -5.47 0.69 17.80
CA SER A 34 -5.75 -0.12 19.00
C SER A 34 -6.76 0.56 19.93
N ARG A 35 -6.71 1.89 20.06
CA ARG A 35 -7.72 2.64 20.82
C ARG A 35 -9.07 2.63 20.13
N ASP A 36 -9.10 2.94 18.84
CA ASP A 36 -10.35 3.14 18.09
C ASP A 36 -11.10 1.82 17.84
N PHE A 37 -10.38 0.69 17.84
CA PHE A 37 -10.90 -0.66 17.65
C PHE A 37 -10.94 -1.52 18.94
N ALA A 38 -10.72 -0.92 20.11
CA ALA A 38 -10.84 -1.64 21.37
C ALA A 38 -12.20 -2.34 21.50
N GLY A 39 -12.17 -3.66 21.74
CA GLY A 39 -13.36 -4.50 21.86
C GLY A 39 -14.10 -4.82 20.55
N LYS A 40 -13.51 -4.51 19.38
CA LYS A 40 -14.17 -4.69 18.06
C LYS A 40 -13.66 -5.87 17.23
N ASP A 41 -12.49 -6.44 17.58
CA ASP A 41 -11.84 -7.56 16.88
C ASP A 41 -11.84 -7.40 15.34
N PRO A 42 -11.12 -6.38 14.81
CA PRO A 42 -11.19 -6.03 13.40
C PRO A 42 -10.67 -7.14 12.48
N LEU A 43 -11.20 -7.16 11.27
CA LEU A 43 -10.59 -7.85 10.14
C LEU A 43 -9.62 -6.87 9.46
N VAL A 44 -8.33 -7.10 9.59
CA VAL A 44 -7.28 -6.31 8.95
C VAL A 44 -7.00 -6.92 7.58
N VAL A 45 -7.32 -6.17 6.53
CA VAL A 45 -7.19 -6.63 5.14
C VAL A 45 -6.05 -5.87 4.45
N GLY A 46 -4.99 -6.59 4.06
CA GLY A 46 -3.92 -6.02 3.25
C GLY A 46 -4.25 -5.98 1.76
N VAL A 47 -4.00 -4.85 1.11
CA VAL A 47 -4.10 -4.75 -0.35
C VAL A 47 -2.80 -5.24 -0.99
N LEU A 48 -2.89 -6.35 -1.72
CA LEU A 48 -1.73 -6.96 -2.34
C LEU A 48 -1.24 -6.16 -3.55
N LYS A 49 0.08 -6.08 -3.78
CA LYS A 49 1.17 -6.73 -3.00
C LYS A 49 1.88 -5.77 -2.05
N GLY A 50 1.83 -4.47 -2.31
CA GLY A 50 2.74 -3.51 -1.71
C GLY A 50 2.53 -3.31 -0.21
N SER A 51 1.31 -3.52 0.28
CA SER A 51 0.99 -3.33 1.70
C SER A 51 1.55 -4.42 2.62
N VAL A 52 2.09 -5.53 2.11
CA VAL A 52 2.40 -6.74 2.92
C VAL A 52 3.38 -6.45 4.04
N ILE A 53 4.46 -5.71 3.76
CA ILE A 53 5.48 -5.39 4.77
C ILE A 53 4.91 -4.45 5.84
N PHE A 54 4.25 -3.37 5.41
CA PHE A 54 3.60 -2.44 6.32
C PHE A 54 2.53 -3.10 7.20
N LEU A 55 1.67 -3.94 6.62
CA LEU A 55 0.68 -4.71 7.36
C LEU A 55 1.35 -5.58 8.42
N SER A 56 2.41 -6.31 8.05
CA SER A 56 3.11 -7.24 8.95
C SER A 56 3.73 -6.52 10.15
N ASP A 57 4.26 -5.32 9.95
CA ASP A 57 4.80 -4.51 11.04
C ASP A 57 3.68 -3.92 11.90
N LEU A 58 2.64 -3.38 11.26
CA LEU A 58 1.51 -2.77 11.96
C LEU A 58 0.77 -3.75 12.87
N VAL A 59 0.43 -4.94 12.37
CA VAL A 59 -0.34 -5.93 13.16
C VAL A 59 0.44 -6.46 14.36
N ARG A 60 1.77 -6.53 14.29
CA ARG A 60 2.63 -6.93 15.42
C ARG A 60 2.68 -5.87 16.53
N GLU A 61 2.37 -4.62 16.19
CA GLU A 61 2.34 -3.49 17.13
C GLU A 61 0.92 -3.20 17.67
N LEU A 62 -0.12 -3.90 17.19
CA LEU A 62 -1.47 -3.75 17.72
C LEU A 62 -1.59 -4.39 19.10
N SER A 63 -2.24 -3.69 20.03
CA SER A 63 -2.49 -4.18 21.40
C SER A 63 -3.88 -4.80 21.56
N ILE A 64 -4.53 -5.17 20.45
CA ILE A 64 -5.88 -5.74 20.39
C ILE A 64 -5.88 -7.02 19.56
N PRO A 65 -6.79 -7.97 19.83
CA PRO A 65 -7.03 -9.10 18.94
C PRO A 65 -7.42 -8.61 17.54
N THR A 66 -6.94 -9.33 16.52
CA THR A 66 -7.26 -9.06 15.13
C THR A 66 -7.17 -10.33 14.30
N GLU A 67 -7.94 -10.38 13.22
CA GLU A 67 -7.79 -11.34 12.14
C GLU A 67 -7.10 -10.68 10.95
N ILE A 68 -6.33 -11.43 10.16
CA ILE A 68 -5.63 -10.94 8.97
C ILE A 68 -6.19 -11.64 7.74
N ASP A 69 -6.46 -10.87 6.69
CA ASP A 69 -6.80 -11.37 5.36
C ASP A 69 -6.22 -10.45 4.28
N PHE A 70 -6.43 -10.80 3.01
CA PHE A 70 -5.87 -10.05 1.89
C PHE A 70 -6.90 -9.85 0.78
N ILE A 71 -6.72 -8.76 0.03
CA ILE A 71 -7.43 -8.53 -1.23
C ILE A 71 -6.40 -8.24 -2.32
N GLY A 72 -6.50 -8.98 -3.43
CA GLY A 72 -5.71 -8.75 -4.62
C GLY A 72 -6.45 -7.86 -5.58
N THR A 73 -5.79 -6.82 -6.10
CA THR A 73 -6.34 -5.99 -7.16
C THR A 73 -5.35 -5.87 -8.32
N SER A 74 -5.86 -5.64 -9.53
CA SER A 74 -5.07 -5.23 -10.68
C SER A 74 -5.80 -4.14 -11.44
N SER A 75 -5.10 -3.08 -11.84
CA SER A 75 -5.68 -2.06 -12.73
C SER A 75 -5.93 -2.65 -14.12
N TYR A 76 -7.02 -2.25 -14.77
CA TYR A 76 -7.22 -2.56 -16.20
C TYR A 76 -6.38 -1.59 -17.05
N GLY A 77 -5.32 -2.09 -17.68
CA GLY A 77 -4.43 -1.34 -18.58
C GLY A 77 -2.95 -1.68 -18.37
N ASN A 78 -2.15 -1.62 -19.44
CA ASN A 78 -0.68 -1.76 -19.36
C ASN A 78 -0.07 -0.40 -19.03
N GLY A 79 0.14 -0.08 -17.75
CA GLY A 79 0.82 1.15 -17.35
C GLY A 79 0.69 1.50 -15.86
N THR A 80 1.41 2.55 -15.44
CA THR A 80 1.42 3.09 -14.07
C THR A 80 0.22 3.99 -13.76
N THR A 81 -0.70 4.17 -14.70
CA THR A 81 -1.89 5.02 -14.55
C THR A 81 -3.14 4.16 -14.42
N SER A 82 -3.86 4.29 -13.29
CA SER A 82 -5.11 3.57 -13.07
C SER A 82 -6.24 4.19 -13.90
N THR A 83 -6.96 3.37 -14.66
CA THR A 83 -8.20 3.74 -15.37
C THR A 83 -9.41 3.84 -14.44
N GLY A 84 -9.22 3.57 -13.14
CA GLY A 84 -10.28 3.50 -12.14
C GLY A 84 -11.14 2.24 -12.21
N GLN A 85 -10.97 1.43 -13.25
CA GLN A 85 -11.44 0.05 -13.26
C GLN A 85 -10.35 -0.83 -12.63
N ILE A 86 -10.70 -1.53 -11.55
CA ILE A 86 -9.86 -2.56 -10.95
C ILE A 86 -10.53 -3.91 -11.08
N LYS A 87 -9.74 -4.95 -11.32
CA LYS A 87 -10.15 -6.35 -11.22
C LYS A 87 -9.76 -6.87 -9.85
N ILE A 88 -10.67 -7.54 -9.16
CA ILE A 88 -10.32 -8.32 -7.97
C ILE A 88 -9.63 -9.61 -8.45
N THR A 89 -8.39 -9.81 -8.05
CA THR A 89 -7.56 -10.96 -8.43
C THR A 89 -7.46 -11.99 -7.32
N ALA A 90 -7.70 -11.58 -6.07
CA ALA A 90 -7.86 -12.46 -4.92
C ALA A 90 -8.89 -11.86 -3.97
N GLU A 91 -9.87 -12.66 -3.56
CA GLU A 91 -10.91 -12.25 -2.61
C GLU A 91 -10.52 -12.62 -1.18
N PRO A 92 -10.94 -11.83 -0.17
CA PRO A 92 -10.86 -12.23 1.22
C PRO A 92 -11.59 -13.56 1.46
N THR A 93 -11.00 -14.41 2.30
CA THR A 93 -11.56 -15.71 2.69
C THR A 93 -12.43 -15.62 3.95
N ALA A 94 -12.19 -14.62 4.79
CA ALA A 94 -12.93 -14.38 6.02
C ALA A 94 -14.36 -13.88 5.76
N ARG A 95 -15.25 -14.10 6.73
CA ARG A 95 -16.62 -13.57 6.69
C ARG A 95 -16.59 -12.04 6.81
N LEU A 96 -17.07 -11.33 5.79
CA LEU A 96 -17.06 -9.86 5.74
C LEU A 96 -18.25 -9.18 6.43
N ALA A 97 -19.43 -9.82 6.39
CA ALA A 97 -20.67 -9.22 6.90
C ALA A 97 -20.59 -8.93 8.41
N GLY A 98 -21.01 -7.74 8.83
CA GLY A 98 -21.00 -7.32 10.23
C GLY A 98 -19.61 -7.20 10.88
N ARG A 99 -18.51 -7.31 10.12
CA ARG A 99 -17.15 -7.07 10.65
C ARG A 99 -16.79 -5.60 10.63
N HIS A 100 -15.94 -5.21 11.57
CA HIS A 100 -15.18 -3.97 11.49
C HIS A 100 -13.94 -4.22 10.62
N ILE A 101 -13.94 -3.69 9.40
CA ILE A 101 -12.86 -3.92 8.42
C ILE A 101 -11.88 -2.75 8.47
N LEU A 102 -10.59 -3.06 8.60
CA LEU A 102 -9.49 -2.12 8.48
C LEU A 102 -8.65 -2.48 7.25
N ILE A 103 -8.74 -1.68 6.21
CA ILE A 103 -7.97 -1.85 4.97
C ILE A 103 -6.58 -1.24 5.17
N ILE A 104 -5.53 -1.99 4.84
CA ILE A 104 -4.14 -1.56 4.88
C ILE A 104 -3.61 -1.40 3.45
N GLU A 105 -3.19 -0.18 3.11
CA GLU A 105 -2.63 0.18 1.81
C GLU A 105 -1.21 0.75 2.01
N ASP A 106 -0.31 0.49 1.07
CA ASP A 106 1.02 1.11 1.07
C ASP A 106 0.95 2.58 0.64
N ILE A 107 0.24 2.89 -0.45
CA ILE A 107 0.14 4.25 -0.97
C ILE A 107 -1.24 4.55 -1.56
N VAL A 108 -1.84 5.65 -1.10
CA VAL A 108 -3.02 6.24 -1.74
C VAL A 108 -2.57 7.34 -2.69
N ASP A 109 -2.67 7.04 -3.99
CA ASP A 109 -2.27 7.95 -5.06
C ASP A 109 -3.49 8.68 -5.66
N THR A 110 -4.08 8.18 -6.75
CA THR A 110 -5.29 8.80 -7.32
C THR A 110 -6.55 8.57 -6.48
N GLY A 111 -6.51 7.63 -5.54
CA GLY A 111 -7.65 7.21 -4.73
C GLY A 111 -8.63 6.25 -5.41
N LEU A 112 -8.48 6.00 -6.72
CA LEU A 112 -9.41 5.19 -7.49
C LEU A 112 -9.42 3.71 -7.07
N CYS A 113 -8.25 3.13 -6.77
CA CYS A 113 -8.14 1.76 -6.26
C CYS A 113 -8.93 1.61 -4.96
N ILE A 114 -8.66 2.49 -4.00
CA ILE A 114 -9.34 2.51 -2.71
C ILE A 114 -10.85 2.71 -2.87
N GLU A 115 -11.30 3.61 -3.75
CA GLU A 115 -12.73 3.80 -3.99
C GLU A 115 -13.41 2.50 -4.46
N ALA A 116 -12.77 1.76 -5.37
CA ALA A 116 -13.31 0.50 -5.86
C ALA A 116 -13.26 -0.62 -4.81
N ILE A 117 -12.21 -0.68 -3.98
CA ILE A 117 -12.13 -1.59 -2.83
C ILE A 117 -13.24 -1.28 -1.82
N MET A 118 -13.49 0.00 -1.52
CA MET A 118 -14.58 0.43 -0.65
C MET A 118 -15.94 0.02 -1.21
N LYS A 119 -16.15 0.15 -2.52
CA LYS A 119 -17.38 -0.32 -3.21
C LYS A 119 -17.52 -1.84 -3.12
N TYR A 120 -16.43 -2.60 -3.24
CA TYR A 120 -16.43 -4.05 -3.04
C TYR A 120 -16.90 -4.41 -1.62
N PHE A 121 -16.17 -3.96 -0.59
CA PHE A 121 -16.49 -4.31 0.80
C PHE A 121 -17.88 -3.86 1.23
N SER A 122 -18.34 -2.68 0.80
CA SER A 122 -19.67 -2.17 1.17
C SER A 122 -20.81 -3.10 0.75
N LYS A 123 -20.68 -3.83 -0.37
CA LYS A 123 -21.69 -4.79 -0.84
C LYS A 123 -21.86 -5.98 0.12
N HIS A 124 -20.82 -6.30 0.90
CA HIS A 124 -20.85 -7.39 1.87
C HIS A 124 -21.40 -6.98 3.24
N LYS A 125 -21.89 -5.74 3.40
CA LYS A 125 -22.54 -5.23 4.62
C LYS A 125 -21.68 -5.38 5.89
N PRO A 126 -20.43 -4.84 5.91
CA PRO A 126 -19.62 -4.78 7.11
C PRO A 126 -20.26 -3.84 8.16
N ALA A 127 -19.86 -3.97 9.43
CA ALA A 127 -20.27 -3.04 10.47
C ALA A 127 -19.61 -1.67 10.29
N SER A 128 -18.34 -1.64 9.85
CA SER A 128 -17.65 -0.42 9.44
C SER A 128 -16.49 -0.74 8.50
N ILE A 129 -16.05 0.25 7.73
CA ILE A 129 -14.82 0.18 6.95
C ILE A 129 -13.95 1.39 7.30
N SER A 130 -12.67 1.16 7.59
CA SER A 130 -11.66 2.21 7.78
C SER A 130 -10.44 1.91 6.92
N ILE A 131 -9.71 2.96 6.53
CA ILE A 131 -8.51 2.85 5.70
C ILE A 131 -7.31 3.35 6.52
N CYS A 132 -6.25 2.55 6.56
CA CYS A 132 -4.93 2.92 7.03
C CYS A 132 -3.96 2.85 5.85
N ALA A 133 -3.37 3.99 5.50
CA ALA A 133 -2.39 4.09 4.43
C ALA A 133 -1.03 4.45 5.01
N LEU A 134 0.03 3.75 4.60
CA LEU A 134 1.39 4.14 4.96
C LEU A 134 1.73 5.51 4.35
N MET A 135 1.36 5.73 3.08
CA MET A 135 1.62 6.97 2.37
C MET A 135 0.35 7.51 1.69
N ASP A 136 0.26 8.83 1.60
CA ASP A 136 -0.81 9.53 0.92
C ASP A 136 -0.25 10.65 0.03
N LYS A 137 -0.81 10.77 -1.20
CA LYS A 137 -0.52 11.84 -2.17
C LYS A 137 -1.77 12.68 -2.43
N PRO A 138 -2.20 13.57 -1.51
CA PRO A 138 -3.42 14.36 -1.66
C PRO A 138 -3.50 15.15 -2.98
N ALA A 139 -2.36 15.65 -3.47
CA ALA A 139 -2.28 16.42 -4.72
C ALA A 139 -2.68 15.61 -5.97
N ARG A 140 -2.74 14.27 -5.87
CA ARG A 140 -3.11 13.38 -6.98
C ARG A 140 -4.51 12.78 -6.86
N HIS A 141 -5.20 13.02 -5.75
CA HIS A 141 -6.54 12.48 -5.53
C HIS A 141 -7.48 12.96 -6.65
N GLN A 142 -8.12 12.01 -7.32
CA GLN A 142 -9.16 12.28 -8.32
C GLN A 142 -10.57 12.04 -7.74
N VAL A 143 -10.64 11.38 -6.59
CA VAL A 143 -11.87 11.07 -5.86
C VAL A 143 -11.68 11.38 -4.39
N ARG A 144 -12.78 11.65 -3.69
CA ARG A 144 -12.73 11.90 -2.24
C ARG A 144 -12.50 10.59 -1.50
N VAL A 145 -11.31 10.40 -0.96
CA VAL A 145 -10.98 9.26 -0.11
C VAL A 145 -10.87 9.72 1.34
N LYS A 146 -11.61 9.07 2.25
CA LYS A 146 -11.46 9.29 3.69
C LYS A 146 -10.45 8.30 4.25
N ILE A 147 -9.20 8.72 4.37
CA ILE A 147 -8.15 7.94 5.03
C ILE A 147 -8.25 8.21 6.53
N ALA A 148 -8.56 7.18 7.32
CA ALA A 148 -8.73 7.32 8.77
C ALA A 148 -7.39 7.41 9.48
N TYR A 149 -6.39 6.68 8.97
CA TYR A 149 -5.03 6.66 9.52
C TYR A 149 -4.04 6.83 8.38
N SER A 150 -3.27 7.92 8.39
CA SER A 150 -2.27 8.22 7.37
C SER A 150 -0.88 8.29 8.01
N GLY A 151 0.07 7.58 7.44
CA GLY A 151 1.46 7.55 7.88
C GLY A 151 2.20 8.82 7.46
N PHE A 152 2.55 8.89 6.18
CA PHE A 152 3.29 9.98 5.55
C PHE A 152 2.46 10.66 4.47
N THR A 153 2.43 11.99 4.47
CA THR A 153 1.95 12.76 3.32
C THR A 153 3.14 13.14 2.45
N ILE A 154 3.14 12.73 1.18
CA ILE A 154 4.24 12.98 0.26
C ILE A 154 3.79 13.76 -0.99
N PRO A 155 4.69 14.56 -1.61
CA PRO A 155 4.44 15.12 -2.93
C PRO A 155 4.37 14.02 -3.99
N ASP A 156 4.05 14.39 -5.23
CA ASP A 156 4.09 13.44 -6.34
C ASP A 156 5.53 13.07 -6.71
N LYS A 157 6.04 12.05 -6.03
CA LYS A 157 7.33 11.41 -6.31
C LYS A 157 7.12 9.92 -6.49
N PHE A 158 7.90 9.32 -7.39
CA PHE A 158 7.95 7.88 -7.49
C PHE A 158 8.75 7.32 -6.30
N VAL A 159 8.20 6.33 -5.60
CA VAL A 159 8.78 5.78 -4.37
C VAL A 159 8.88 4.25 -4.43
N VAL A 160 9.94 3.71 -3.83
CA VAL A 160 10.19 2.27 -3.72
C VAL A 160 10.72 1.91 -2.34
N GLY A 161 10.69 0.61 -2.02
CA GLY A 161 11.14 0.11 -0.73
C GLY A 161 10.00 -0.03 0.28
N TYR A 162 10.25 -0.80 1.32
CA TYR A 162 9.27 -1.12 2.37
C TYR A 162 7.93 -1.62 1.80
N GLY A 163 8.01 -2.50 0.79
CA GLY A 163 6.87 -3.09 0.10
C GLY A 163 6.54 -2.43 -1.24
N LEU A 164 6.85 -1.15 -1.42
CA LEU A 164 6.67 -0.41 -2.68
C LEU A 164 7.66 -0.90 -3.75
N ASP A 165 7.25 -0.91 -5.03
CA ASP A 165 8.07 -1.42 -6.12
C ASP A 165 8.20 -0.51 -7.33
N PHE A 166 9.23 -0.81 -8.11
CA PHE A 166 9.32 -0.47 -9.52
C PHE A 166 9.51 -1.78 -10.30
N SER A 167 8.57 -2.11 -11.20
CA SER A 167 8.61 -3.34 -12.01
C SER A 167 8.84 -4.61 -11.19
N GLN A 168 8.18 -4.74 -10.04
CA GLN A 168 8.31 -5.84 -9.06
C GLN A 168 9.65 -5.91 -8.29
N HIS A 169 10.57 -4.97 -8.51
CA HIS A 169 11.84 -4.87 -7.78
C HIS A 169 11.73 -3.92 -6.58
N TYR A 170 12.77 -3.89 -5.74
CA TYR A 170 12.95 -2.95 -4.61
C TYR A 170 12.05 -3.11 -3.38
N ARG A 171 11.00 -3.93 -3.41
CA ARG A 171 10.10 -4.15 -2.24
C ARG A 171 10.82 -4.50 -0.94
N HIS A 172 11.93 -5.22 -1.04
CA HIS A 172 12.70 -5.75 0.09
C HIS A 172 13.56 -4.70 0.81
N LEU A 173 13.73 -3.51 0.24
CA LEU A 173 14.52 -2.45 0.88
C LEU A 173 13.86 -2.07 2.21
N PRO A 174 14.62 -1.94 3.31
CA PRO A 174 14.05 -1.70 4.63
C PRO A 174 13.66 -0.23 4.88
N GLU A 175 13.91 0.63 3.91
CA GLU A 175 13.71 2.07 3.93
C GLU A 175 12.92 2.47 2.69
N ILE A 176 12.36 3.68 2.68
CA ILE A 176 11.64 4.21 1.51
C ILE A 176 12.56 5.19 0.79
N PHE A 177 12.63 5.04 -0.53
CA PHE A 177 13.46 5.85 -1.42
C PHE A 177 12.59 6.53 -2.46
N THR A 178 13.00 7.73 -2.90
CA THR A 178 12.51 8.33 -4.15
C THR A 178 13.44 7.96 -5.30
N MET A 179 12.87 7.75 -6.48
CA MET A 179 13.62 7.68 -7.73
C MET A 179 13.62 9.07 -8.38
N GLU A 180 14.79 9.70 -8.50
CA GLU A 180 14.94 10.94 -9.29
C GLU A 180 14.94 10.52 -10.79
N GLU A 181 13.95 11.01 -11.54
CA GLU A 181 13.49 10.54 -12.87
C GLU A 181 12.74 9.19 -12.83
N ALA A 182 11.39 9.25 -12.91
CA ALA A 182 10.59 8.04 -13.11
C ALA A 182 10.92 7.49 -14.51
N PRO A 183 11.46 6.26 -14.64
CA PRO A 183 11.87 5.76 -15.95
C PRO A 183 10.64 5.58 -16.83
N ASP A 184 10.80 5.84 -18.13
CA ASP A 184 9.80 5.44 -19.11
C ASP A 184 9.60 3.92 -19.00
N ALA A 185 8.34 3.47 -18.89
CA ALA A 185 8.01 2.06 -18.65
C ALA A 185 8.59 1.08 -19.69
N GLY A 186 9.11 1.60 -20.81
CA GLY A 186 9.80 0.84 -21.85
C GLY A 186 11.29 0.55 -21.63
N GLN A 187 11.95 1.12 -20.60
CA GLN A 187 13.41 0.97 -20.43
C GLN A 187 13.86 -0.32 -19.72
N LEU A 188 12.95 -1.13 -19.17
CA LEU A 188 13.29 -2.41 -18.53
C LEU A 188 12.67 -3.64 -19.22
N ALA A 189 11.94 -3.44 -20.33
CA ALA A 189 11.29 -4.54 -21.06
C ALA A 189 12.21 -5.21 -22.10
N SER A 190 13.52 -4.97 -22.08
CA SER A 190 14.45 -5.40 -23.12
C SER A 190 15.49 -6.44 -22.69
N ASP A 191 15.32 -7.10 -21.56
CA ASP A 191 16.18 -8.20 -21.16
C ASP A 191 15.32 -9.48 -21.06
N ASP A 192 14.99 -10.04 -22.23
CA ASP A 192 14.50 -11.42 -22.42
C ASP A 192 15.54 -12.45 -21.95
#